data_AF-A0A9X3PSL9-F1
#
_entry.id   AF-A0A9X3PSL9-F1
#
_cell.length_a   1.000
_cell.length_b   1.000
_cell.length_c   1.000
_cell.angle_alpha   90.00
_cell.angle_beta   90.00
_cell.angle_gamma   90.00
#
_symmetry.space_group_name_H-M   'P 1'
#
loop_
_entity.id
_entity.type
_entity.pdbx_description
1 polymer ?
#
loop_
_entity_poly.entity_id
_entity_poly.type
_entity_poly.pdbx_seq_one_letter_code
_entity_poly.pdbx_strand_id
1 'polypeptide(L)'
;MTPLSLQGAKHFCAEFSNTATPPVGVRELYDTALVKRKSFKEGEQVFNEYRDALLREADRYFFLGVSCFRRALDLFSGASASWAHVSLYYSAWFAAHSVLGMFGCWVQAPGKIVEVKSHSPGSQEFEVAKKKYSTKSSGSHMFFWDAYYNAMQSMILWTDPSLHLAVKPISNNQTWAIERRNLVNYETLQAFKLMREHNAKFDATKFPSTLQGDLATQFQLTKSLLLFCADRAKEFGLKTDVYSTFGTRSTAIKKLIYKTTPSVLSNHSEESKLAV
;
A
#
# COMPACT_ATOMS: atom_id res chain seq x y z
N MET A 1 15.35 -6.01 -0.36
CA MET A 1 15.14 -4.79 -1.13
C MET A 1 15.60 -3.67 -0.25
N THR A 2 16.36 -2.73 -0.78
CA THR A 2 16.86 -1.59 0.01
C THR A 2 16.03 -0.34 -0.32
N PRO A 3 15.25 0.21 0.63
CA PRO A 3 14.50 1.46 0.45
C PRO A 3 15.37 2.70 0.68
N LEU A 4 14.88 3.87 0.25
CA LEU A 4 15.50 5.14 0.59
C LEU A 4 15.52 5.35 2.11
N SER A 5 16.49 6.12 2.62
CA SER A 5 16.41 6.60 4.00
C SER A 5 15.26 7.60 4.15
N LEU A 6 14.87 7.96 5.37
CA LEU A 6 13.85 9.01 5.60
C LEU A 6 14.16 10.32 4.86
N GLN A 7 15.41 10.80 4.99
CA GLN A 7 15.84 12.01 4.31
C GLN A 7 15.86 11.84 2.78
N GLY A 8 16.32 10.67 2.30
CA GLY A 8 16.31 10.35 0.88
C GLY A 8 14.90 10.28 0.29
N ALA A 9 13.95 9.67 0.99
CA ALA A 9 12.56 9.56 0.58
C ALA A 9 11.88 10.94 0.56
N LYS A 10 12.15 11.79 1.57
CA LYS A 10 11.67 13.17 1.60
C LYS A 10 12.18 13.99 0.42
N HIS A 11 13.48 13.91 0.13
CA HIS A 11 14.08 14.53 -1.06
C HIS A 11 13.41 14.03 -2.34
N PHE A 12 13.34 12.71 -2.50
CA PHE A 12 12.76 12.05 -3.67
C PHE A 12 11.31 12.45 -3.92
N CYS A 13 10.46 12.49 -2.88
CA CYS A 13 9.05 12.86 -3.02
C CYS A 13 8.86 14.37 -3.26
N ALA A 14 9.67 15.22 -2.63
CA ALA A 14 9.53 16.67 -2.73
C ALA A 14 9.93 17.22 -4.12
N GLU A 15 10.82 16.51 -4.82
CA GLU A 15 11.29 16.91 -6.15
C GLU A 15 10.44 16.37 -7.32
N PHE A 16 9.20 15.96 -7.07
CA PHE A 16 8.28 15.63 -8.17
C PHE A 16 8.22 16.80 -9.17
N SER A 17 8.53 16.50 -10.44
CA SER A 17 8.85 17.53 -11.42
C SER A 17 7.89 17.57 -12.61
N ASN A 18 6.96 16.62 -12.70
CA ASN A 18 6.03 16.46 -13.83
C ASN A 18 6.74 16.40 -15.20
N THR A 19 7.97 15.88 -15.23
CA THR A 19 8.84 15.80 -16.42
C THR A 19 8.52 14.61 -17.31
N ALA A 20 7.95 13.54 -16.73
CA ALA A 20 7.48 12.40 -17.49
C ALA A 20 6.31 12.81 -18.41
N THR A 21 6.50 12.66 -19.71
CA THR A 21 5.49 12.90 -20.75
C THR A 21 4.23 12.06 -20.48
N PRO A 22 3.01 12.57 -20.73
CA PRO A 22 1.79 11.82 -20.39
C PRO A 22 1.51 10.67 -21.38
N PRO A 23 1.00 9.50 -20.93
CA PRO A 23 1.15 8.86 -19.64
C PRO A 23 2.12 7.65 -19.73
N VAL A 24 3.30 7.73 -19.12
CA VAL A 24 4.15 6.53 -18.95
C VAL A 24 3.97 6.00 -17.51
N GLY A 25 3.29 4.87 -17.37
CA GLY A 25 3.19 4.19 -16.08
C GLY A 25 4.55 3.57 -15.69
N VAL A 26 4.83 3.38 -14.39
CA VAL A 26 6.13 2.82 -13.94
C VAL A 26 6.42 1.44 -14.58
N ARG A 27 5.38 0.64 -14.82
CA ARG A 27 5.50 -0.65 -15.51
C ARG A 27 5.92 -0.48 -16.97
N GLU A 28 5.30 0.44 -17.68
CA GLU A 28 5.64 0.72 -19.07
C GLU A 28 7.05 1.29 -19.18
N LEU A 29 7.43 2.21 -18.29
CA LEU A 29 8.79 2.73 -18.20
C LEU A 29 9.79 1.60 -17.94
N TYR A 30 9.44 0.65 -17.07
CA TYR A 30 10.28 -0.50 -16.81
C TYR A 30 10.51 -1.36 -18.06
N ASP A 31 9.42 -1.74 -18.73
CA ASP A 31 9.45 -2.63 -19.88
C ASP A 31 10.17 -1.98 -21.09
N THR A 32 10.08 -0.66 -21.22
CA THR A 32 10.64 0.08 -22.38
C THR A 32 12.07 0.60 -22.16
N ALA A 33 12.38 1.09 -20.96
CA ALA A 33 13.61 1.82 -20.65
C ALA A 33 14.45 1.19 -19.52
N LEU A 34 13.85 0.83 -18.38
CA LEU A 34 14.63 0.42 -17.20
C LEU A 34 15.23 -0.97 -17.35
N VAL A 35 14.52 -1.92 -17.95
CA VAL A 35 15.01 -3.32 -18.10
C VAL A 35 16.32 -3.42 -18.88
N LYS A 36 16.63 -2.42 -19.72
CA LYS A 36 17.86 -2.32 -20.51
C LYS A 36 19.02 -1.70 -19.73
N ARG A 37 18.77 -1.18 -18.53
CA ARG A 37 19.73 -0.50 -17.67
C ARG A 37 19.99 -1.33 -16.42
N LYS A 38 21.25 -1.38 -15.98
CA LYS A 38 21.59 -1.99 -14.69
C LYS A 38 21.31 -1.03 -13.54
N SER A 39 21.70 0.23 -13.69
CA SER A 39 21.43 1.29 -12.72
C SER A 39 21.21 2.63 -13.42
N PHE A 40 20.69 3.59 -12.68
CA PHE A 40 20.50 4.97 -13.08
C PHE A 40 20.54 5.88 -11.85
N LYS A 41 20.99 7.11 -12.02
CA LYS A 41 21.28 8.04 -10.91
C LYS A 41 20.63 9.40 -11.10
N GLU A 42 20.51 10.10 -9.99
CA GLU A 42 20.00 11.46 -9.91
C GLU A 42 20.76 12.39 -10.88
N GLY A 43 20.01 13.29 -11.54
CA GLY A 43 20.51 14.12 -12.63
C GLY A 43 20.39 13.50 -14.03
N GLU A 44 20.14 12.19 -14.14
CA GLU A 44 19.80 11.56 -15.43
C GLU A 44 18.32 11.74 -15.77
N GLN A 45 17.99 11.89 -17.06
CA GLN A 45 16.60 12.00 -17.51
C GLN A 45 15.73 10.81 -17.05
N VAL A 46 16.25 9.57 -17.20
CA VAL A 46 15.54 8.35 -16.82
C VAL A 46 15.24 8.28 -15.31
N PHE A 47 16.07 8.91 -14.47
CA PHE A 47 15.84 8.99 -13.04
C PHE A 47 14.61 9.85 -12.75
N ASN A 48 14.51 11.02 -13.38
CA ASN A 48 13.37 11.92 -13.21
C ASN A 48 12.08 11.29 -13.75
N GLU A 49 12.16 10.59 -14.89
CA GLU A 49 11.03 9.82 -15.44
C GLU A 49 10.59 8.73 -14.48
N TYR A 50 11.52 7.96 -13.89
CA TYR A 50 11.22 6.93 -12.91
C TYR A 50 10.59 7.51 -11.65
N ARG A 51 11.18 8.58 -11.10
CA ARG A 51 10.65 9.29 -9.93
C ARG A 51 9.22 9.73 -10.18
N ASP A 52 8.98 10.48 -11.24
CA ASP A 52 7.65 11.03 -11.52
C ASP A 52 6.62 9.93 -11.80
N ALA A 53 6.99 8.88 -12.55
CA ALA A 53 6.11 7.73 -12.82
C ALA A 53 5.79 6.94 -11.54
N LEU A 54 6.79 6.66 -10.70
CA LEU A 54 6.61 5.90 -9.47
C LEU A 54 5.80 6.68 -8.44
N LEU A 55 6.04 7.98 -8.28
CA LEU A 55 5.30 8.82 -7.33
C LEU A 55 3.84 8.97 -7.72
N ARG A 56 3.53 9.11 -9.03
CA ARG A 56 2.14 9.05 -9.51
C ARG A 56 1.48 7.72 -9.18
N GLU A 57 2.18 6.61 -9.41
CA GLU A 57 1.67 5.28 -9.08
C GLU A 57 1.47 5.12 -7.58
N ALA A 58 2.38 5.63 -6.74
CA ALA A 58 2.23 5.63 -5.29
C ALA A 58 0.95 6.38 -4.87
N ASP A 59 0.73 7.59 -5.39
CA ASP A 59 -0.49 8.34 -5.11
C ASP A 59 -1.76 7.62 -5.58
N ARG A 60 -1.76 7.04 -6.79
CA ARG A 60 -2.89 6.23 -7.30
C ARG A 60 -3.16 5.02 -6.40
N TYR A 61 -2.11 4.31 -5.98
CA TYR A 61 -2.25 3.17 -5.08
C TYR A 61 -2.79 3.60 -3.71
N PHE A 62 -2.36 4.74 -3.17
CA PHE A 62 -2.96 5.24 -1.94
C PHE A 62 -4.46 5.50 -2.10
N PHE A 63 -4.88 6.16 -3.19
CA PHE A 63 -6.28 6.39 -3.50
C PHE A 63 -7.08 5.08 -3.61
N LEU A 64 -6.56 4.09 -4.34
CA LEU A 64 -7.17 2.76 -4.46
C LEU A 64 -7.25 2.05 -3.10
N GLY A 65 -6.21 2.17 -2.28
CA GLY A 65 -6.18 1.64 -0.91
C GLY A 65 -7.32 2.18 -0.07
N VAL A 66 -7.49 3.50 -0.05
CA VAL A 66 -8.58 4.18 0.67
C VAL A 66 -9.95 3.79 0.10
N SER A 67 -10.08 3.68 -1.23
CA SER A 67 -11.32 3.27 -1.89
C SER A 67 -11.73 1.85 -1.52
N CYS A 68 -10.80 0.90 -1.54
CA CYS A 68 -11.05 -0.48 -1.12
C CYS A 68 -11.40 -0.58 0.36
N PHE A 69 -10.75 0.21 1.22
CA PHE A 69 -11.08 0.25 2.65
C PHE A 69 -12.50 0.73 2.87
N ARG A 70 -12.88 1.86 2.24
CA ARG A 70 -14.25 2.39 2.35
C ARG A 70 -15.28 1.38 1.86
N ARG A 71 -15.02 0.70 0.74
CA ARG A 71 -15.91 -0.34 0.22
C ARG A 71 -16.03 -1.52 1.18
N ALA A 72 -14.94 -1.92 1.83
CA ALA A 72 -14.97 -2.97 2.84
C ALA A 72 -15.91 -2.63 4.01
N LEU A 73 -16.03 -1.34 4.36
CA LEU A 73 -16.94 -0.89 5.42
C LEU A 73 -18.41 -1.21 5.12
N ASP A 74 -18.82 -1.17 3.85
CA ASP A 74 -20.18 -1.56 3.41
C ASP A 74 -20.39 -3.08 3.41
N LEU A 75 -19.30 -3.85 3.43
CA LEU A 75 -19.32 -5.32 3.33
C LEU A 75 -19.28 -6.02 4.69
N PHE A 76 -19.18 -5.27 5.80
CA PHE A 76 -19.27 -5.84 7.15
C PHE A 76 -20.67 -6.34 7.52
N SER A 77 -21.61 -6.38 6.58
CA SER A 77 -22.82 -7.16 6.74
C SER A 77 -22.48 -8.65 6.88
N GLY A 78 -23.30 -9.36 7.64
CA GLY A 78 -23.13 -10.77 7.95
C GLY A 78 -22.78 -11.69 6.77
N ALA A 79 -23.60 -11.60 5.72
CA ALA A 79 -23.49 -12.43 4.53
C ALA A 79 -22.34 -12.02 3.59
N SER A 80 -21.65 -10.90 3.86
CA SER A 80 -20.59 -10.35 3.01
C SER A 80 -19.24 -10.20 3.73
N ALA A 81 -19.13 -10.66 4.99
CA ALA A 81 -17.91 -10.50 5.78
C ALA A 81 -16.65 -11.13 5.13
N SER A 82 -16.81 -12.21 4.36
CA SER A 82 -15.72 -12.79 3.55
C SER A 82 -15.22 -11.80 2.49
N TRP A 83 -16.13 -11.10 1.80
CA TRP A 83 -15.80 -10.06 0.84
C TRP A 83 -15.24 -8.79 1.50
N ALA A 84 -15.65 -8.48 2.73
CA ALA A 84 -14.98 -7.44 3.53
C ALA A 84 -13.51 -7.80 3.76
N HIS A 85 -13.21 -9.04 4.17
CA HIS A 85 -11.84 -9.52 4.34
C HIS A 85 -11.02 -9.40 3.05
N VAL A 86 -11.57 -9.83 1.92
CA VAL A 86 -10.88 -9.74 0.61
C VAL A 86 -10.65 -8.28 0.21
N SER A 87 -11.62 -7.39 0.45
CA SER A 87 -11.50 -5.97 0.13
C SER A 87 -10.46 -5.26 1.01
N LEU A 88 -10.40 -5.59 2.30
CA LEU A 88 -9.35 -5.12 3.21
C LEU A 88 -7.96 -5.60 2.77
N TYR A 89 -7.83 -6.84 2.29
CA TYR A 89 -6.57 -7.31 1.72
C TYR A 89 -6.10 -6.43 0.57
N TYR A 90 -6.97 -6.13 -0.40
CA TYR A 90 -6.59 -5.29 -1.53
C TYR A 90 -6.28 -3.85 -1.11
N SER A 91 -7.00 -3.33 -0.11
CA SER A 91 -6.67 -2.05 0.50
C SER A 91 -5.25 -2.04 1.08
N ALA A 92 -4.91 -3.04 1.91
CA ALA A 92 -3.58 -3.20 2.47
C ALA A 92 -2.50 -3.37 1.39
N TRP A 93 -2.79 -4.16 0.35
CA TRP A 93 -1.90 -4.38 -0.79
C TRP A 93 -1.57 -3.06 -1.50
N PHE A 94 -2.58 -2.26 -1.85
CA PHE A 94 -2.36 -0.98 -2.50
C PHE A 94 -1.64 0.02 -1.57
N ALA A 95 -2.01 0.07 -0.29
CA ALA A 95 -1.31 0.92 0.68
C ALA A 95 0.18 0.56 0.79
N ALA A 96 0.52 -0.73 0.84
CA ALA A 96 1.90 -1.20 0.88
C ALA A 96 2.68 -0.83 -0.40
N HIS A 97 2.05 -0.92 -1.59
CA HIS A 97 2.64 -0.46 -2.85
C HIS A 97 2.93 1.04 -2.84
N SER A 98 2.00 1.85 -2.31
CA SER A 98 2.19 3.29 -2.17
C SER A 98 3.39 3.62 -1.28
N VAL A 99 3.44 3.00 -0.09
CA VAL A 99 4.56 3.13 0.85
C VAL A 99 5.88 2.81 0.15
N LEU A 100 5.96 1.65 -0.52
CA LEU A 100 7.18 1.22 -1.18
C LEU A 100 7.64 2.22 -2.26
N GLY A 101 6.69 2.75 -3.04
CA GLY A 101 6.95 3.76 -4.07
C GLY A 101 7.47 5.08 -3.52
N MET A 102 6.94 5.55 -2.38
CA MET A 102 7.46 6.74 -1.69
C MET A 102 8.90 6.55 -1.20
N PHE A 103 9.32 5.31 -0.93
CA PHE A 103 10.71 4.96 -0.61
C PHE A 103 11.55 4.63 -1.85
N GLY A 104 11.09 5.00 -3.05
CA GLY A 104 11.83 4.85 -4.31
C GLY A 104 11.93 3.42 -4.82
N CYS A 105 11.24 2.47 -4.19
CA CYS A 105 11.30 1.06 -4.53
C CYS A 105 10.10 0.63 -5.37
N TRP A 106 10.33 -0.34 -6.25
CA TRP A 106 9.27 -0.91 -7.06
C TRP A 106 9.46 -2.41 -7.29
N VAL A 107 8.34 -3.13 -7.41
CA VAL A 107 8.29 -4.58 -7.56
C VAL A 107 7.56 -4.93 -8.85
N GLN A 108 8.28 -5.55 -9.78
CA GLN A 108 7.72 -6.20 -10.98
C GLN A 108 7.75 -7.72 -10.77
N ALA A 109 6.69 -8.24 -10.19
CA ALA A 109 6.64 -9.65 -9.88
C ALA A 109 6.53 -10.53 -11.16
N PRO A 110 7.08 -11.75 -11.15
CA PRO A 110 7.95 -12.31 -10.12
C PRO A 110 9.43 -11.96 -10.33
N GLY A 111 10.13 -11.68 -9.24
CA GLY A 111 11.59 -11.71 -9.22
C GLY A 111 12.30 -10.45 -9.71
N LYS A 112 11.61 -9.46 -10.27
CA LYS A 112 12.23 -8.22 -10.76
C LYS A 112 11.87 -7.06 -9.86
N ILE A 113 12.86 -6.23 -9.53
CA ILE A 113 12.69 -5.09 -8.64
C ILE A 113 13.50 -3.90 -9.12
N VAL A 114 13.12 -2.72 -8.65
CA VAL A 114 13.97 -1.54 -8.61
C VAL A 114 14.19 -1.20 -7.14
N GLU A 115 15.45 -1.11 -6.73
CA GLU A 115 15.83 -0.82 -5.35
C GLU A 115 16.92 0.26 -5.27
N VAL A 116 17.12 0.79 -4.07
CA VAL A 116 18.09 1.87 -3.83
C VAL A 116 19.49 1.31 -3.67
N LYS A 117 20.42 1.90 -4.42
CA LYS A 117 21.86 1.66 -4.30
C LYS A 117 22.57 2.79 -3.56
N SER A 118 22.12 4.04 -3.72
CA SER A 118 22.62 5.22 -2.99
C SER A 118 21.45 6.04 -2.46
N HIS A 119 21.52 6.44 -1.18
CA HIS A 119 20.42 7.09 -0.47
C HIS A 119 20.52 8.63 -0.41
N SER A 120 21.73 9.16 -0.63
CA SER A 120 22.05 10.56 -0.35
C SER A 120 21.33 11.50 -1.32
N PRO A 121 20.57 12.49 -0.83
CA PRO A 121 20.02 13.57 -1.66
C PRO A 121 21.08 14.19 -2.59
N GLY A 122 20.73 14.46 -3.85
CA GLY A 122 21.65 14.98 -4.87
C GLY A 122 22.58 13.92 -5.48
N SER A 123 22.50 12.67 -5.02
CA SER A 123 23.36 11.55 -5.47
C SER A 123 22.66 10.20 -5.32
N GLN A 124 21.33 10.18 -5.41
CA GLN A 124 20.56 8.94 -5.34
C GLN A 124 20.85 8.07 -6.55
N GLU A 125 20.92 6.76 -6.34
CA GLU A 125 21.10 5.77 -7.41
C GLU A 125 20.16 4.60 -7.19
N PHE A 126 19.54 4.15 -8.26
CA PHE A 126 18.67 2.97 -8.28
C PHE A 126 19.28 1.86 -9.12
N GLU A 127 19.06 0.61 -8.69
CA GLU A 127 19.47 -0.59 -9.41
C GLU A 127 18.23 -1.38 -9.85
N VAL A 128 18.24 -1.83 -11.11
CA VAL A 128 17.29 -2.81 -11.63
C VAL A 128 17.86 -4.20 -11.35
N ALA A 129 17.25 -4.90 -10.39
CA ALA A 129 17.76 -6.17 -9.92
C ALA A 129 16.77 -7.31 -10.15
N LYS A 130 17.33 -8.53 -10.26
CA LYS A 130 16.55 -9.76 -10.15
C LYS A 130 16.83 -10.38 -8.80
N LYS A 131 15.82 -10.48 -7.93
CA LYS A 131 15.94 -11.10 -6.61
C LYS A 131 15.04 -12.32 -6.50
N LYS A 132 15.56 -13.36 -5.86
CA LYS A 132 14.76 -14.47 -5.35
C LYS A 132 14.50 -14.18 -3.88
N TYR A 133 13.28 -13.76 -3.59
CA TYR A 133 12.74 -13.82 -2.24
C TYR A 133 12.28 -15.27 -1.95
N SER A 134 12.02 -15.62 -0.68
CA SER A 134 11.81 -16.97 -0.11
C SER A 134 11.47 -18.10 -1.11
N THR A 135 12.04 -19.29 -0.89
CA THR A 135 11.74 -20.49 -1.71
C THR A 135 10.27 -20.91 -1.71
N LYS A 136 9.45 -20.37 -0.79
CA LYS A 136 8.00 -20.64 -0.67
C LYS A 136 7.12 -19.70 -1.51
N SER A 137 7.67 -18.62 -2.06
CA SER A 137 6.90 -17.57 -2.75
C SER A 137 6.76 -17.87 -4.25
N SER A 138 5.73 -18.63 -4.64
CA SER A 138 5.46 -18.96 -6.06
C SER A 138 4.48 -18.00 -6.77
N GLY A 139 3.79 -17.12 -6.03
CA GLY A 139 2.84 -16.15 -6.57
C GLY A 139 3.34 -14.70 -6.53
N SER A 140 2.85 -13.87 -7.47
CA SER A 140 3.22 -12.44 -7.53
C SER A 140 2.93 -11.68 -6.22
N HIS A 141 1.81 -12.01 -5.57
CA HIS A 141 1.43 -11.44 -4.29
C HIS A 141 2.32 -11.89 -3.13
N MET A 142 2.70 -13.15 -3.10
CA MET A 142 3.62 -13.67 -2.08
C MET A 142 5.00 -13.04 -2.23
N PHE A 143 5.49 -12.96 -3.47
CA PHE A 143 6.76 -12.33 -3.78
C PHE A 143 6.80 -10.86 -3.33
N PHE A 144 5.75 -10.10 -3.62
CA PHE A 144 5.66 -8.71 -3.19
C PHE A 144 5.68 -8.57 -1.68
N TRP A 145 4.87 -9.35 -0.94
CA TRP A 145 4.80 -9.21 0.51
C TRP A 145 6.13 -9.54 1.19
N ASP A 146 6.85 -10.54 0.69
CA ASP A 146 8.21 -10.85 1.15
C ASP A 146 9.16 -9.69 0.85
N ALA A 147 9.17 -9.18 -0.39
CA ALA A 147 9.97 -8.03 -0.79
C ALA A 147 9.68 -6.78 0.05
N TYR A 148 8.40 -6.49 0.29
CA TYR A 148 7.90 -5.37 1.08
C TYR A 148 8.40 -5.46 2.53
N TYR A 149 8.14 -6.55 3.23
CA TYR A 149 8.57 -6.68 4.62
C TYR A 149 10.09 -6.76 4.74
N ASN A 150 10.80 -7.28 3.74
CA ASN A 150 12.26 -7.21 3.71
C ASN A 150 12.76 -5.75 3.57
N ALA A 151 12.10 -4.92 2.76
CA ALA A 151 12.41 -3.50 2.67
C ALA A 151 12.10 -2.75 3.98
N MET A 152 11.00 -3.09 4.64
CA MET A 152 10.53 -2.35 5.81
C MET A 152 11.26 -2.68 7.13
N GLN A 153 12.16 -3.66 7.16
CA GLN A 153 12.86 -4.08 8.38
C GLN A 153 13.57 -2.95 9.12
N SER A 154 14.24 -2.05 8.40
CA SER A 154 14.95 -0.91 9.00
C SER A 154 14.05 0.26 9.36
N MET A 155 12.78 0.23 8.93
CA MET A 155 11.81 1.31 9.15
C MET A 155 11.19 1.25 10.56
N ILE A 156 11.22 0.07 11.19
CA ILE A 156 10.58 -0.17 12.49
C ILE A 156 11.09 0.77 13.60
N LEU A 157 12.37 1.15 13.56
CA LEU A 157 13.02 1.95 14.59
C LEU A 157 12.50 3.38 14.69
N TRP A 158 11.85 3.88 13.65
CA TRP A 158 11.32 5.24 13.55
C TRP A 158 9.85 5.26 13.12
N THR A 159 9.18 4.11 13.22
CA THR A 159 7.74 4.00 13.05
C THR A 159 7.06 4.04 14.41
N ASP A 160 6.01 4.84 14.55
CA ASP A 160 5.17 4.88 15.75
C ASP A 160 4.71 3.45 16.12
N PRO A 161 4.83 3.02 17.40
CA PRO A 161 4.38 1.71 17.85
C PRO A 161 2.96 1.32 17.42
N SER A 162 2.04 2.29 17.36
CA SER A 162 0.66 2.08 16.91
C SER A 162 0.54 1.69 15.42
N LEU A 163 1.59 1.94 14.63
CA LEU A 163 1.67 1.64 13.20
C LEU A 163 2.61 0.48 12.88
N HIS A 164 3.14 -0.24 13.89
CA HIS A 164 4.10 -1.34 13.66
C HIS A 164 3.58 -2.45 12.75
N LEU A 165 2.26 -2.69 12.70
CA LEU A 165 1.67 -3.65 11.75
C LEU A 165 1.92 -3.27 10.28
N ALA A 166 2.19 -2.00 9.97
CA ALA A 166 2.52 -1.57 8.61
C ALA A 166 3.93 -2.00 8.17
N VAL A 167 4.86 -2.20 9.11
CA VAL A 167 6.29 -2.44 8.82
C VAL A 167 6.79 -3.80 9.34
N LYS A 168 6.01 -4.48 10.18
CA LYS A 168 6.34 -5.79 10.76
C LYS A 168 5.34 -6.86 10.29
N PRO A 169 5.83 -8.05 9.88
CA PRO A 169 4.96 -9.15 9.51
C PRO A 169 4.14 -9.68 10.69
N ILE A 170 2.91 -10.11 10.41
CA ILE A 170 2.01 -10.73 11.41
C ILE A 170 2.59 -12.08 11.81
N SER A 171 2.88 -12.26 13.10
CA SER A 171 3.44 -13.51 13.65
C SER A 171 4.69 -14.00 12.91
N ASN A 172 5.55 -13.08 12.44
CA ASN A 172 6.73 -13.36 11.62
C ASN A 172 6.45 -14.03 10.26
N ASN A 173 5.19 -14.05 9.82
CA ASN A 173 4.79 -14.53 8.51
C ASN A 173 4.59 -13.34 7.55
N GLN A 174 5.57 -13.15 6.66
CA GLN A 174 5.54 -12.08 5.66
C GLN A 174 4.37 -12.23 4.68
N THR A 175 3.95 -13.45 4.37
CA THR A 175 2.90 -13.75 3.40
C THR A 175 1.52 -13.94 4.05
N TRP A 176 1.38 -13.68 5.35
CA TRP A 176 0.12 -13.88 6.09
C TRP A 176 -1.09 -13.27 5.38
N ALA A 177 -0.99 -12.02 4.93
CA ALA A 177 -2.12 -11.31 4.32
C ALA A 177 -2.63 -12.01 3.05
N ILE A 178 -1.73 -12.46 2.17
CA ILE A 178 -2.13 -13.14 0.93
C ILE A 178 -2.59 -14.57 1.22
N GLU A 179 -1.98 -15.27 2.17
CA GLU A 179 -2.42 -16.61 2.59
C GLU A 179 -3.85 -16.58 3.12
N ARG A 180 -4.16 -15.64 4.02
CA ARG A 180 -5.49 -15.50 4.62
C ARG A 180 -6.52 -15.06 3.60
N ARG A 181 -6.16 -14.12 2.71
CA ARG A 181 -7.03 -13.76 1.59
C ARG A 181 -7.32 -14.96 0.70
N ASN A 182 -6.31 -15.76 0.34
CA ASN A 182 -6.52 -16.94 -0.52
C ASN A 182 -7.39 -17.99 0.17
N LEU A 183 -7.17 -18.21 1.46
CA LEU A 183 -7.98 -19.10 2.29
C LEU A 183 -9.45 -18.68 2.25
N VAL A 184 -9.76 -17.42 2.57
CA VAL A 184 -11.14 -16.91 2.60
C VAL A 184 -11.77 -16.81 1.19
N ASN A 185 -10.98 -16.49 0.17
CA ASN A 185 -11.49 -16.25 -1.19
C ASN A 185 -11.72 -17.53 -2.00
N TYR A 186 -10.91 -18.57 -1.77
CA TYR A 186 -10.95 -19.79 -2.59
C TYR A 186 -11.43 -21.03 -1.81
N GLU A 187 -11.39 -21.03 -0.48
CA GLU A 187 -11.97 -22.12 0.31
C GLU A 187 -13.35 -21.75 0.86
N THR A 188 -14.40 -22.23 0.18
CA THR A 188 -15.81 -21.97 0.54
C THR A 188 -16.13 -22.25 2.01
N LEU A 189 -15.58 -23.33 2.59
CA LEU A 189 -15.79 -23.66 4.00
C LEU A 189 -15.23 -22.57 4.93
N GLN A 190 -14.08 -21.99 4.60
CA GLN A 190 -13.45 -20.94 5.42
C GLN A 190 -14.22 -19.63 5.31
N ALA A 191 -14.71 -19.30 4.11
CA ALA A 191 -15.62 -18.17 3.92
C ALA A 191 -16.87 -18.29 4.80
N PHE A 192 -17.52 -19.46 4.82
CA PHE A 192 -18.70 -19.70 5.65
C PHE A 192 -18.40 -19.67 7.15
N LYS A 193 -17.26 -20.22 7.59
CA LYS A 193 -16.84 -20.14 8.99
C LYS A 193 -16.68 -18.68 9.43
N LEU A 194 -15.96 -17.88 8.64
CA LEU A 194 -15.76 -16.46 8.91
C LEU A 194 -17.09 -15.70 8.98
N MET A 195 -18.00 -15.90 8.01
CA MET A 195 -19.31 -15.24 8.02
C MET A 195 -20.16 -15.64 9.23
N ARG A 196 -20.16 -16.93 9.61
CA ARG A 196 -20.89 -17.41 10.78
C ARG A 196 -20.34 -16.81 12.08
N GLU A 197 -19.03 -16.78 12.24
CA GLU A 197 -18.36 -16.21 13.42
C GLU A 197 -18.60 -14.71 13.53
N HIS A 198 -18.51 -13.99 12.41
CA HIS A 198 -18.83 -12.56 12.34
C HIS A 198 -20.29 -12.30 12.73
N ASN A 199 -21.24 -13.01 12.12
CA ASN A 199 -22.67 -12.89 12.44
C ASN A 199 -23.01 -13.10 13.92
N ALA A 200 -22.31 -14.01 14.58
CA ALA A 200 -22.61 -14.35 15.97
C ALA A 200 -22.21 -13.24 16.97
N LYS A 201 -21.26 -12.37 16.62
CA LYS A 201 -20.60 -11.47 17.58
C LYS A 201 -20.48 -10.02 17.12
N PHE A 202 -20.73 -9.74 15.84
CA PHE A 202 -20.59 -8.41 15.29
C PHE A 202 -21.70 -7.48 15.80
N ASP A 203 -21.30 -6.37 16.40
CA ASP A 203 -22.17 -5.26 16.78
C ASP A 203 -21.71 -4.02 16.03
N ALA A 204 -22.53 -3.56 15.08
CA ALA A 204 -22.21 -2.39 14.27
C ALA A 204 -22.00 -1.13 15.12
N THR A 205 -22.66 -1.03 16.29
CA THR A 205 -22.58 0.14 17.19
C THR A 205 -21.29 0.19 18.00
N LYS A 206 -20.56 -0.93 18.07
CA LYS A 206 -19.27 -1.05 18.78
C LYS A 206 -18.12 -1.23 17.80
N PHE A 207 -18.34 -1.00 16.51
CA PHE A 207 -17.30 -1.09 15.51
C PHE A 207 -16.15 -0.11 15.79
N PRO A 208 -14.86 -0.49 15.62
CA PRO A 208 -14.36 -1.79 15.16
C PRO A 208 -14.08 -2.80 16.29
N SER A 209 -14.39 -2.49 17.56
CA SER A 209 -13.98 -3.28 18.73
C SER A 209 -14.57 -4.70 18.80
N THR A 210 -15.65 -4.97 18.08
CA THR A 210 -16.29 -6.29 18.02
C THR A 210 -15.81 -7.18 16.88
N LEU A 211 -14.90 -6.71 16.02
CA LEU A 211 -14.24 -7.58 15.05
C LEU A 211 -13.39 -8.61 15.79
N GLN A 212 -13.33 -9.85 15.26
CA GLN A 212 -12.52 -10.92 15.85
C GLN A 212 -11.68 -11.66 14.80
N GLY A 213 -10.69 -12.42 15.28
CA GLY A 213 -9.90 -13.35 14.48
C GLY A 213 -9.17 -12.71 13.29
N ASP A 214 -9.17 -13.42 12.17
CA ASP A 214 -8.48 -13.01 10.95
C ASP A 214 -9.05 -11.69 10.38
N LEU A 215 -10.37 -11.47 10.50
CA LEU A 215 -11.00 -10.23 10.04
C LEU A 215 -10.56 -9.00 10.85
N ALA A 216 -10.48 -9.12 12.19
CA ALA A 216 -9.93 -8.06 13.03
C ALA A 216 -8.47 -7.78 12.69
N THR A 217 -7.67 -8.82 12.54
CA THR A 217 -6.25 -8.71 12.21
C THR A 217 -6.03 -8.02 10.86
N GLN A 218 -6.78 -8.43 9.83
CA GLN A 218 -6.74 -7.82 8.51
C GLN A 218 -7.23 -6.36 8.54
N PHE A 219 -8.25 -6.04 9.34
CA PHE A 219 -8.70 -4.65 9.53
C PHE A 219 -7.61 -3.78 10.17
N GLN A 220 -6.99 -4.24 11.26
CA GLN A 220 -5.91 -3.49 11.92
C GLN A 220 -4.68 -3.32 11.03
N LEU A 221 -4.25 -4.37 10.32
CA LEU A 221 -3.17 -4.27 9.33
C LEU A 221 -3.48 -3.20 8.28
N THR A 222 -4.69 -3.23 7.71
CA THR A 222 -5.12 -2.28 6.68
C THR A 222 -5.14 -0.85 7.21
N LYS A 223 -5.70 -0.66 8.40
CA LYS A 223 -5.75 0.64 9.08
C LYS A 223 -4.34 1.18 9.34
N SER A 224 -3.45 0.37 9.91
CA SER A 224 -2.06 0.77 10.16
C SER A 224 -1.32 1.13 8.86
N LEU A 225 -1.49 0.37 7.78
CA LEU A 225 -0.86 0.67 6.48
C LEU A 225 -1.37 1.97 5.87
N LEU A 226 -2.68 2.22 5.91
CA LEU A 226 -3.25 3.47 5.37
C LEU A 226 -2.82 4.69 6.17
N LEU A 227 -2.82 4.60 7.51
CA LEU A 227 -2.35 5.67 8.38
C LEU A 227 -0.86 5.93 8.17
N PHE A 228 -0.04 4.87 8.13
CA PHE A 228 1.38 4.98 7.83
C PHE A 228 1.63 5.62 6.46
N CYS A 229 0.87 5.22 5.44
CA CYS A 229 0.95 5.82 4.12
C CYS A 229 0.58 7.31 4.13
N ALA A 230 -0.51 7.69 4.81
CA ALA A 230 -0.92 9.09 4.93
C ALA A 230 0.14 9.93 5.65
N ASP A 231 0.67 9.42 6.76
CA ASP A 231 1.72 10.06 7.55
C ASP A 231 2.99 10.28 6.71
N ARG A 232 3.45 9.26 6.00
CA ARG A 232 4.63 9.36 5.13
C ARG A 232 4.40 10.30 3.94
N ALA A 233 3.24 10.22 3.29
CA ALA A 233 2.92 11.11 2.17
C ALA A 233 2.94 12.58 2.60
N LYS A 234 2.45 12.87 3.82
CA LYS A 234 2.50 14.21 4.42
C LYS A 234 3.93 14.61 4.80
N GLU A 235 4.66 13.77 5.52
CA GLU A 235 6.03 14.03 5.98
C GLU A 235 7.00 14.27 4.82
N PHE A 236 6.88 13.48 3.76
CA PHE A 236 7.73 13.57 2.57
C PHE A 236 7.30 14.68 1.60
N GLY A 237 6.18 15.35 1.88
CA GLY A 237 5.68 16.43 1.03
C GLY A 237 5.23 15.94 -0.35
N LEU A 238 4.75 14.69 -0.45
CA LEU A 238 4.34 14.09 -1.72
C LEU A 238 3.22 14.92 -2.37
N LYS A 239 3.51 15.47 -3.55
CA LYS A 239 2.57 16.24 -4.37
C LYS A 239 2.72 15.82 -5.82
N THR A 240 1.70 15.14 -6.35
CA THR A 240 1.64 14.73 -7.76
C THR A 240 0.49 15.39 -8.49
N ASP A 241 0.47 15.24 -9.81
CA ASP A 241 -0.57 15.71 -10.72
C ASP A 241 -1.81 14.78 -10.78
N VAL A 242 -1.80 13.63 -10.08
CA VAL A 242 -2.87 12.61 -10.10
C VAL A 242 -4.23 13.19 -9.71
N TYR A 243 -4.25 14.18 -8.80
CA TYR A 243 -5.48 14.78 -8.30
C TYR A 243 -5.80 16.14 -8.92
N SER A 244 -5.06 16.58 -9.94
CA SER A 244 -5.18 17.93 -10.52
C SER A 244 -6.61 18.31 -10.90
N THR A 245 -7.42 17.38 -11.39
CA THR A 245 -8.84 17.58 -11.74
C THR A 245 -9.81 17.59 -10.55
N PHE A 246 -9.37 17.12 -9.39
CA PHE A 246 -10.17 16.97 -8.17
C PHE A 246 -9.70 17.85 -7.00
N GLY A 247 -8.64 18.63 -7.20
CA GLY A 247 -8.03 19.49 -6.18
C GLY A 247 -6.92 18.79 -5.41
N THR A 248 -6.98 18.84 -4.07
CA THR A 248 -6.00 18.16 -3.22
C THR A 248 -6.34 16.68 -3.04
N ARG A 249 -5.35 15.86 -2.63
CA ARG A 249 -5.55 14.46 -2.24
C ARG A 249 -6.72 14.29 -1.26
N SER A 250 -6.72 15.08 -0.19
CA SER A 250 -7.80 15.14 0.80
C SER A 250 -9.16 15.44 0.16
N THR A 251 -9.22 16.45 -0.72
CA THR A 251 -10.46 16.83 -1.41
C THR A 251 -10.96 15.73 -2.33
N ALA A 252 -10.06 15.10 -3.09
CA ALA A 252 -10.38 13.98 -3.99
C ALA A 252 -10.93 12.78 -3.21
N ILE A 253 -10.25 12.37 -2.13
CA ILE A 253 -10.69 11.27 -1.26
C ILE A 253 -12.07 11.58 -0.66
N LYS A 254 -12.25 12.76 -0.08
CA LYS A 254 -13.53 13.16 0.51
C LYS A 254 -14.66 13.17 -0.53
N LYS A 255 -14.41 13.73 -1.70
CA LYS A 255 -15.42 13.91 -2.76
C LYS A 255 -15.77 12.60 -3.48
N LEU A 256 -14.79 11.73 -3.72
CA LEU A 256 -14.96 10.54 -4.55
C LEU A 256 -15.24 9.27 -3.74
N ILE A 257 -14.74 9.20 -2.51
CA ILE A 257 -14.81 7.98 -1.68
C ILE A 257 -15.82 8.14 -0.54
N TYR A 258 -15.78 9.28 0.17
CA TYR A 258 -16.60 9.51 1.37
C TYR A 258 -17.83 10.40 1.15
N LYS A 259 -18.29 10.55 -0.11
CA LYS A 259 -19.50 11.33 -0.40
C LYS A 259 -20.75 10.73 0.27
N THR A 260 -20.76 9.42 0.47
CA THR A 260 -21.87 8.67 1.08
C THR A 260 -21.38 7.96 2.33
N THR A 261 -22.13 8.03 3.41
CA THR A 261 -21.87 7.28 4.66
C THR A 261 -22.06 5.77 4.43
N PRO A 262 -21.26 4.90 5.06
CA PRO A 262 -21.41 3.45 4.92
C PRO A 262 -22.79 3.01 5.40
N SER A 263 -23.48 2.25 4.55
CA SER A 263 -24.86 1.83 4.81
C SER A 263 -24.97 0.96 6.07
N VAL A 264 -23.93 0.18 6.39
CA VAL A 264 -23.87 -0.73 7.54
C VAL A 264 -23.37 -0.02 8.81
N LEU A 265 -22.65 1.10 8.69
CA LEU A 265 -21.97 1.79 9.80
C LEU A 265 -22.40 3.26 9.93
N SER A 266 -23.69 3.55 9.69
CA SER A 266 -24.22 4.92 9.57
C SER A 266 -23.95 5.88 10.74
N ASN A 267 -23.42 5.39 11.87
CA ASN A 267 -23.22 6.14 13.11
C ASN A 267 -21.74 6.34 13.53
N HIS A 268 -20.73 6.03 12.70
CA HIS A 268 -19.31 6.06 13.13
C HIS A 268 -18.39 7.03 12.37
N SER A 269 -17.62 7.81 13.13
CA SER A 269 -16.75 8.92 12.69
C SER A 269 -15.29 8.54 12.35
N GLU A 270 -14.98 7.25 12.16
CA GLU A 270 -13.62 6.79 11.78
C GLU A 270 -13.16 7.34 10.41
N GLU A 271 -14.09 7.88 9.61
CA GLU A 271 -13.87 8.47 8.28
C GLU A 271 -12.98 9.75 8.30
N SER A 272 -12.94 10.45 9.43
CA SER A 272 -12.25 11.75 9.53
C SER A 272 -10.72 11.65 9.54
N LYS A 273 -10.14 10.50 9.92
CA LYS A 273 -8.68 10.36 10.09
C LYS A 273 -7.92 10.05 8.80
N LEU A 274 -8.59 9.45 7.80
CA LEU A 274 -7.98 9.10 6.51
C LEU A 274 -8.15 10.20 5.44
N ALA A 275 -8.94 11.24 5.74
CA ALA A 275 -9.25 12.32 4.82
C ALA A 275 -8.31 13.54 4.97
N VAL A 276 -7.21 13.44 5.74
CA VAL A 276 -6.24 14.52 5.97
C VAL A 276 -5.07 14.43 4.99
#